data_AF-A0A952RFC0-F1
#
_entry.id   AF-A0A952RFC0-F1
#
_cell.length_a   1.000
_cell.length_b   1.000
_cell.length_c   1.000
_cell.angle_alpha   90.00
_cell.angle_beta   90.00
_cell.angle_gamma   90.00
#
_symmetry.space_group_name_H-M   'P 1'
#
loop_
_entity.id
_entity.type
_entity.pdbx_description
1 polymer ?
#
loop_
_entity_poly.entity_id
_entity_poly.type
_entity_poly.pdbx_seq_one_letter_code
_entity_poly.pdbx_strand_id
1 'polypeptide(L)'
;MGRGAFATTIGVALAGLAGCTLLVSFDEPSDVAEIVDDSGVATTFDAPPPGDGAPAGDAASAADARPSDFPPECKTPPTVFGFCAPGGMVCGRRVTDYPADGENDLLRCEGVFTCTARCPIGCVAVNGFDDQCDPCSGRADGTYCGRDVGWSKRNADVAVRCRSGKVASTAVCGENKCQSACTRSEPELPSCCV
;
A
#
# COMPACT_ATOMS: atom_id res chain seq x y z
N MET A 1 -14.81 -21.37 48.38
CA MET A 1 -14.28 -20.26 49.21
C MET A 1 -12.79 -20.15 48.92
N GLY A 2 -12.32 -18.98 48.49
CA GLY A 2 -10.90 -18.76 48.18
C GLY A 2 -10.72 -17.64 47.15
N ARG A 3 -10.96 -16.40 47.56
CA ARG A 3 -10.69 -15.19 46.76
C ARG A 3 -9.22 -14.82 46.94
N GLY A 4 -8.42 -14.91 45.88
CA GLY A 4 -7.06 -14.37 45.84
C GLY A 4 -7.06 -13.02 45.14
N ALA A 5 -6.88 -11.95 45.90
CA ALA A 5 -6.65 -10.59 45.38
C ALA A 5 -5.14 -10.39 45.20
N PHE A 6 -4.70 -9.95 44.03
CA PHE A 6 -3.35 -9.44 43.83
C PHE A 6 -3.39 -8.04 43.23
N ALA A 7 -2.59 -7.19 43.86
CA ALA A 7 -2.64 -5.74 43.82
C ALA A 7 -1.99 -5.16 42.56
N THR A 8 -2.67 -4.18 41.96
CA THR A 8 -2.18 -3.36 40.86
C THR A 8 -1.26 -2.26 41.41
N THR A 9 0.03 -2.32 41.13
CA THR A 9 0.96 -1.21 41.38
C THR A 9 1.00 -0.31 40.15
N ILE A 10 0.40 0.89 40.26
CA ILE A 10 0.47 1.95 39.25
C ILE A 10 1.76 2.72 39.52
N GLY A 11 2.77 2.55 38.66
CA GLY A 11 3.95 3.40 38.61
C GLY A 11 3.71 4.56 37.64
N VAL A 12 3.42 5.75 38.17
CA VAL A 12 3.49 7.00 37.42
C VAL A 12 4.92 7.52 37.49
N ALA A 13 5.65 7.47 36.38
CA ALA A 13 6.90 8.20 36.21
C ALA A 13 6.64 9.44 35.35
N LEU A 14 6.53 10.59 36.02
CA LEU A 14 6.67 11.91 35.45
C LEU A 14 8.15 12.31 35.53
N ALA A 15 8.77 12.70 34.42
CA ALA A 15 9.72 13.82 34.31
C ALA A 15 10.59 13.66 33.04
N GLY A 16 10.59 14.69 32.19
CA GLY A 16 11.48 14.75 31.04
C GLY A 16 11.14 15.86 30.05
N LEU A 17 11.08 17.11 30.53
CA LEU A 17 11.18 18.29 29.68
C LEU A 17 12.63 18.38 29.15
N ALA A 18 12.82 18.13 27.86
CA ALA A 18 13.99 18.59 27.13
C ALA A 18 13.49 19.14 25.79
N GLY A 19 13.46 20.48 25.71
CA GLY A 19 13.09 21.20 24.51
C GLY A 19 14.09 20.95 23.39
N CYS A 20 13.56 20.78 22.18
CA CYS A 20 14.27 21.09 20.95
C CYS A 20 13.43 22.15 20.23
N THR A 21 13.72 23.42 20.49
CA THR A 21 13.42 24.50 19.56
C THR A 21 14.21 24.23 18.29
N LEU A 22 13.57 23.59 17.31
CA LEU A 22 14.06 23.60 15.93
C LEU A 22 13.82 25.02 15.39
N LEU A 23 14.84 25.86 15.54
CA LEU A 23 14.96 27.10 14.77
C LEU A 23 15.13 26.70 13.31
N VAL A 24 14.05 26.79 12.54
CA VAL A 24 14.12 26.71 11.08
C VAL A 24 14.66 28.05 10.60
N SER A 25 15.92 28.05 10.18
CA SER A 25 16.52 29.14 9.40
C SER A 25 15.87 29.15 8.03
N PHE A 26 15.07 30.17 7.74
CA PHE A 26 14.65 30.48 6.37
C PHE A 26 15.85 31.16 5.70
N ASP A 27 16.59 30.39 4.90
CA ASP A 27 17.55 30.92 3.95
C ASP A 27 16.73 31.51 2.78
N GLU A 28 16.67 32.83 2.72
CA GLU A 28 16.24 33.58 1.54
C GLU A 28 17.38 33.57 0.51
N PRO A 29 17.24 32.90 -0.65
CA PRO A 29 17.98 33.32 -1.82
C PRO A 29 17.27 34.49 -2.48
N SER A 30 17.97 35.61 -2.44
CA SER A 30 17.74 36.83 -3.17
C SER A 30 17.51 36.59 -4.67
N ASP A 31 16.57 37.36 -5.20
CA ASP A 31 16.70 38.17 -6.41
C ASP A 31 17.18 37.53 -7.73
N VAL A 32 16.28 37.72 -8.71
CA VAL A 32 16.59 38.21 -10.07
C VAL A 32 17.31 37.22 -10.99
N ALA A 33 16.51 36.57 -11.84
CA ALA A 33 16.93 36.27 -13.21
C ALA A 33 15.72 36.39 -14.15
N GLU A 34 15.72 37.51 -14.85
CA GLU A 34 15.23 37.77 -16.21
C GLU A 34 14.00 37.04 -16.76
N ILE A 35 13.02 37.88 -17.06
CA ILE A 35 12.02 37.71 -18.10
C ILE A 35 12.76 37.58 -19.43
N VAL A 36 12.86 36.37 -19.98
CA VAL A 36 13.16 36.18 -21.40
C VAL A 36 11.83 36.06 -22.13
N ASP A 37 11.44 37.19 -22.72
CA ASP A 37 10.48 37.27 -23.82
C ASP A 37 11.13 36.61 -25.04
N ASP A 38 10.72 35.38 -25.36
CA ASP A 38 10.98 34.78 -26.68
C ASP A 38 9.68 34.80 -27.48
N SER A 39 9.45 35.97 -28.05
CA SER A 39 8.51 36.20 -29.13
C SER A 39 8.86 35.33 -30.34
N GLY A 40 8.04 34.29 -30.55
CA GLY A 40 7.62 33.89 -31.90
C GLY A 40 8.60 33.07 -32.74
N VAL A 41 8.29 31.78 -32.86
CA VAL A 41 8.25 31.17 -34.19
C VAL A 41 7.04 30.24 -34.29
N ALA A 42 6.03 30.69 -35.03
CA ALA A 42 5.01 29.81 -35.57
C ALA A 42 5.67 29.02 -36.70
N THR A 43 6.25 27.86 -36.41
CA THR A 43 6.49 26.86 -37.46
C THR A 43 5.18 26.10 -37.68
N THR A 44 4.41 26.56 -38.66
CA THR A 44 3.52 25.71 -39.43
C THR A 44 4.33 24.54 -39.97
N PHE A 45 4.29 23.40 -39.26
CA PHE A 45 4.76 22.13 -39.80
C PHE A 45 3.56 21.41 -40.38
N ASP A 46 3.62 21.27 -41.70
CA ASP A 46 2.82 20.43 -42.59
C ASP A 46 1.97 19.36 -41.88
N ALA A 47 0.66 19.50 -42.06
CA ALA A 47 -0.26 18.39 -41.90
C ALA A 47 0.13 17.29 -42.93
N PRO A 48 0.47 16.07 -42.49
CA PRO A 48 0.66 14.97 -43.42
C PRO A 48 -0.67 14.65 -44.12
N PRO A 49 -0.63 14.19 -45.38
CA PRO A 49 -1.82 13.84 -46.14
C PRO A 49 -2.61 12.73 -45.43
N PRO A 50 -3.94 12.63 -45.66
CA PRO A 50 -4.72 11.50 -45.19
C PRO A 50 -4.22 10.22 -45.88
N GLY A 51 -3.34 9.50 -45.19
CA GLY A 51 -2.87 8.18 -45.58
C GLY A 51 -3.94 7.15 -45.24
N ASP A 52 -4.41 6.47 -46.28
CA ASP A 52 -5.36 5.37 -46.22
C ASP A 52 -4.95 4.28 -45.23
N GLY A 53 -5.97 3.67 -44.64
CA GLY A 53 -5.89 2.80 -43.48
C GLY A 53 -4.89 1.65 -43.60
N ALA A 54 -3.98 1.60 -42.62
CA ALA A 54 -3.43 0.34 -42.15
C ALA A 54 -4.39 -0.27 -41.13
N PRO A 55 -4.78 -1.56 -41.25
CA PRO A 55 -5.57 -2.21 -40.23
C PRO A 55 -4.80 -2.15 -38.90
N ALA A 56 -5.49 -1.70 -37.86
CA ALA A 56 -5.04 -1.81 -36.48
C ALA A 56 -4.72 -3.28 -36.20
N GLY A 57 -3.44 -3.63 -36.33
CA GLY A 57 -2.92 -4.91 -35.92
C GLY A 57 -3.13 -5.02 -34.43
N ASP A 58 -4.06 -5.89 -34.07
CA ASP A 58 -4.28 -6.52 -32.78
C ASP A 58 -3.61 -5.76 -31.63
N ALA A 59 -4.31 -4.74 -31.13
CA ALA A 59 -4.17 -4.36 -29.73
C ALA A 59 -4.37 -5.67 -28.96
N ALA A 60 -3.25 -6.28 -28.59
CA ALA A 60 -3.22 -7.51 -27.83
C ALA A 60 -4.22 -7.27 -26.72
N SER A 61 -5.33 -7.98 -26.81
CA SER A 61 -6.33 -7.96 -25.78
C SER A 61 -5.55 -8.32 -24.54
N ALA A 62 -5.35 -7.34 -23.65
CA ALA A 62 -5.15 -7.59 -22.24
C ALA A 62 -6.47 -8.19 -21.76
N ALA A 63 -6.79 -9.35 -22.31
CA ALA A 63 -7.90 -10.20 -21.98
C ALA A 63 -7.61 -10.60 -20.56
N ASP A 64 -8.37 -10.00 -19.66
CA ASP A 64 -9.09 -10.74 -18.64
C ASP A 64 -8.27 -11.77 -17.85
N ALA A 65 -6.99 -11.50 -17.61
CA ALA A 65 -6.37 -11.90 -16.38
C ALA A 65 -6.99 -11.02 -15.29
N ARG A 66 -8.27 -11.25 -15.00
CA ARG A 66 -8.82 -10.91 -13.69
C ARG A 66 -7.79 -11.43 -12.71
N PRO A 67 -7.11 -10.57 -11.94
CA PRO A 67 -6.13 -11.02 -10.96
C PRO A 67 -6.85 -12.08 -10.14
N SER A 68 -6.40 -13.33 -10.28
CA SER A 68 -7.02 -14.52 -9.71
C SER A 68 -7.58 -14.18 -8.34
N ASP A 69 -8.91 -14.36 -8.16
CA ASP A 69 -9.72 -13.92 -7.02
C ASP A 69 -8.87 -13.49 -5.83
N PHE A 70 -8.59 -12.20 -5.79
CA PHE A 70 -7.77 -11.61 -4.76
C PHE A 70 -8.71 -11.19 -3.61
N PRO A 71 -8.48 -11.63 -2.36
CA PRO A 71 -7.37 -12.46 -1.88
C PRO A 71 -7.54 -13.97 -2.18
N PRO A 72 -6.43 -14.72 -2.36
CA PRO A 72 -6.47 -16.15 -2.68
C PRO A 72 -7.30 -16.94 -1.66
N GLU A 73 -8.07 -17.91 -2.16
CA GLU A 73 -8.90 -18.76 -1.31
C GLU A 73 -8.07 -19.51 -0.27
N CYS A 74 -8.59 -19.51 0.94
CA CYS A 74 -7.99 -20.14 2.10
C CYS A 74 -8.15 -21.68 2.01
N LYS A 75 -7.08 -22.41 1.66
CA LYS A 75 -7.18 -23.85 1.32
C LYS A 75 -6.42 -24.81 2.21
N THR A 76 -5.40 -24.34 2.94
CA THR A 76 -4.52 -25.25 3.69
C THR A 76 -4.45 -24.85 5.16
N PRO A 77 -4.71 -25.78 6.10
CA PRO A 77 -4.38 -25.54 7.50
C PRO A 77 -2.86 -25.31 7.62
N PRO A 78 -2.41 -24.34 8.41
CA PRO A 78 -0.99 -24.09 8.60
C PRO A 78 -0.33 -25.31 9.24
N THR A 79 0.89 -25.61 8.81
CA THR A 79 1.74 -26.62 9.47
C THR A 79 2.29 -26.14 10.80
N VAL A 80 2.06 -24.87 11.14
CA VAL A 80 2.61 -24.17 12.30
C VAL A 80 1.52 -23.93 13.32
N PHE A 81 1.79 -24.31 14.57
CA PHE A 81 0.92 -24.04 15.71
C PHE A 81 1.42 -22.78 16.41
N GLY A 82 0.56 -21.77 16.48
CA GLY A 82 0.87 -20.52 17.17
C GLY A 82 -0.41 -19.82 17.60
N PHE A 83 -0.27 -18.99 18.63
CA PHE A 83 -1.34 -18.12 19.10
C PHE A 83 -1.21 -16.75 18.45
N CYS A 84 -2.34 -16.16 18.11
CA CYS A 84 -2.41 -14.86 17.44
C CYS A 84 -3.71 -14.15 17.82
N ALA A 85 -3.80 -12.86 17.52
CA ALA A 85 -5.00 -12.08 17.81
C ALA A 85 -6.17 -12.58 16.94
N PRO A 86 -7.34 -12.89 17.52
CA PRO A 86 -8.46 -13.45 16.77
C PRO A 86 -9.04 -12.45 15.76
N GLY A 87 -9.46 -12.96 14.61
CA GLY A 87 -10.18 -12.23 13.56
C GLY A 87 -9.31 -11.47 12.56
N GLY A 88 -7.98 -11.60 12.63
CA GLY A 88 -7.05 -10.88 11.77
C GLY A 88 -6.40 -11.73 10.69
N MET A 89 -5.86 -11.05 9.67
CA MET A 89 -4.92 -11.64 8.71
C MET A 89 -3.52 -11.12 8.98
N VAL A 90 -2.50 -11.99 8.91
CA VAL A 90 -1.11 -11.65 9.20
C VAL A 90 -0.16 -12.31 8.21
N CYS A 91 0.89 -11.60 7.77
CA CYS A 91 1.93 -12.18 6.95
C CYS A 91 2.79 -13.17 7.74
N GLY A 92 3.17 -14.28 7.11
CA GLY A 92 4.05 -15.30 7.68
C GLY A 92 5.34 -14.71 8.28
N ARG A 93 5.95 -13.73 7.61
CA ARG A 93 7.16 -13.03 8.11
C ARG A 93 7.00 -12.33 9.47
N ARG A 94 5.77 -12.05 9.92
CA ARG A 94 5.48 -11.41 11.21
C ARG A 94 5.18 -12.43 12.31
N VAL A 95 5.11 -13.70 11.96
CA VAL A 95 4.85 -14.80 12.88
C VAL A 95 6.17 -15.41 13.29
N THR A 96 6.45 -15.37 14.59
CA THR A 96 7.64 -16.03 15.15
C THR A 96 7.60 -17.52 14.85
N ASP A 97 8.75 -18.09 14.47
CA ASP A 97 8.92 -19.51 14.13
C ASP A 97 8.12 -19.98 12.89
N TYR A 98 7.61 -19.05 12.07
CA TYR A 98 7.03 -19.41 10.79
C TYR A 98 8.13 -19.83 9.80
N PRO A 99 7.93 -20.89 8.99
CA PRO A 99 8.92 -21.37 8.04
C PRO A 99 9.40 -20.27 7.09
N ALA A 100 10.71 -20.21 6.84
CA ALA A 100 11.33 -19.19 5.98
C ALA A 100 10.80 -19.22 4.53
N ASP A 101 10.40 -20.40 4.04
CA ASP A 101 9.77 -20.57 2.72
C ASP A 101 8.31 -20.09 2.66
N GLY A 102 7.74 -19.72 3.80
CA GLY A 102 6.37 -19.22 3.95
C GLY A 102 6.28 -17.75 4.37
N GLU A 103 7.38 -16.99 4.41
CA GLU A 103 7.37 -15.57 4.82
C GLU A 103 6.40 -14.69 4.02
N ASN A 104 6.10 -15.10 2.79
CA ASN A 104 5.18 -14.44 1.85
C ASN A 104 3.73 -14.96 1.93
N ASP A 105 3.45 -15.91 2.81
CA ASP A 105 2.10 -16.43 2.99
C ASP A 105 1.27 -15.44 3.83
N LEU A 106 -0.04 -15.43 3.58
CA LEU A 106 -1.03 -14.71 4.36
C LEU A 106 -1.79 -15.71 5.23
N LEU A 107 -1.79 -15.50 6.54
CA LEU A 107 -2.36 -16.39 7.54
C LEU A 107 -3.63 -15.79 8.13
N ARG A 108 -4.68 -16.60 8.26
CA ARG A 108 -5.89 -16.23 9.01
C ARG A 108 -5.78 -16.70 10.45
N CYS A 109 -6.09 -15.82 11.39
CA CYS A 109 -6.06 -16.11 12.81
C CYS A 109 -7.45 -16.07 13.47
N GLU A 110 -7.79 -17.08 14.26
CA GLU A 110 -8.97 -17.11 15.14
C GLU A 110 -8.57 -17.61 16.54
N GLY A 111 -7.55 -16.98 17.12
CA GLY A 111 -6.89 -17.44 18.37
C GLY A 111 -5.81 -18.49 18.13
N VAL A 112 -5.98 -19.28 17.07
CA VAL A 112 -4.95 -20.11 16.43
C VAL A 112 -4.96 -19.82 14.93
N PHE A 113 -3.87 -20.12 14.23
CA PHE A 113 -3.87 -20.01 12.78
C PHE A 113 -4.80 -21.08 12.19
N THR A 114 -5.87 -20.63 11.53
CA THR A 114 -6.88 -21.53 10.96
C THR A 114 -6.65 -21.80 9.49
N CYS A 115 -5.86 -20.95 8.82
CA CYS A 115 -5.62 -21.08 7.40
C CYS A 115 -4.36 -20.33 6.94
N THR A 116 -3.74 -20.87 5.88
CA THR A 116 -2.66 -20.25 5.10
C THR A 116 -3.08 -20.06 3.65
N ALA A 117 -2.80 -18.89 3.09
CA ALA A 117 -2.95 -18.58 1.68
C ALA A 117 -1.62 -18.05 1.12
N ARG A 118 -1.06 -18.72 0.10
CA ARG A 118 0.21 -18.30 -0.49
C ARG A 118 0.00 -17.12 -1.43
N CYS A 119 0.67 -16.00 -1.16
CA CYS A 119 0.60 -14.82 -2.02
C CYS A 119 1.56 -14.95 -3.22
N PRO A 120 1.10 -14.84 -4.47
CA PRO A 120 1.95 -15.06 -5.65
C PRO A 120 3.19 -14.17 -5.73
N ILE A 121 3.08 -12.91 -5.28
CA ILE A 121 4.15 -11.92 -5.39
C ILE A 121 4.65 -11.35 -4.06
N GLY A 122 4.09 -11.81 -2.94
CA GLY A 122 4.48 -11.41 -1.59
C GLY A 122 3.28 -11.05 -0.70
N CYS A 123 3.54 -11.00 0.61
CA CYS A 123 2.59 -10.50 1.60
C CYS A 123 3.00 -9.11 2.09
N VAL A 124 2.02 -8.21 2.18
CA VAL A 124 2.16 -6.80 2.54
C VAL A 124 1.64 -6.60 3.95
N ALA A 125 2.54 -6.16 4.83
CA ALA A 125 2.17 -5.78 6.18
C ALA A 125 1.52 -4.40 6.17
N VAL A 126 0.33 -4.27 6.76
CA VAL A 126 -0.40 -3.00 6.83
C VAL A 126 -0.53 -2.58 8.29
N ASN A 127 0.15 -1.50 8.67
CA ASN A 127 0.20 -1.06 10.07
C ASN A 127 -1.18 -0.62 10.57
N GLY A 128 -1.67 -1.26 11.65
CA GLY A 128 -2.98 -0.99 12.25
C GLY A 128 -4.17 -1.67 11.57
N PHE A 129 -3.92 -2.44 10.51
CA PHE A 129 -4.91 -3.13 9.70
C PHE A 129 -4.52 -4.59 9.50
N ASP A 130 -5.39 -5.36 8.83
CA ASP A 130 -5.08 -6.74 8.48
C ASP A 130 -4.07 -6.76 7.33
N ASP A 131 -3.09 -7.64 7.41
CA ASP A 131 -2.13 -7.82 6.32
C ASP A 131 -2.85 -8.34 5.06
N GLN A 132 -2.27 -8.11 3.89
CA GLN A 132 -2.88 -8.48 2.60
C GLN A 132 -1.82 -9.03 1.66
N CYS A 133 -2.21 -9.84 0.67
CA CYS A 133 -1.27 -10.16 -0.41
C CYS A 133 -0.89 -8.89 -1.20
N ASP A 134 0.23 -8.92 -1.92
CA ASP A 134 0.63 -7.84 -2.80
C ASP A 134 -0.26 -7.87 -4.07
N PRO A 135 -1.01 -6.79 -4.38
CA PRO A 135 -1.90 -6.78 -5.53
C PRO A 135 -1.27 -6.15 -6.78
N CYS A 136 0.00 -5.74 -6.75
CA CYS A 136 0.63 -4.95 -7.81
C CYS A 136 1.07 -5.77 -9.03
N SER A 137 0.95 -7.10 -9.00
CA SER A 137 1.29 -7.97 -10.12
C SER A 137 0.49 -7.56 -11.37
N GLY A 138 1.19 -7.23 -12.45
CA GLY A 138 0.57 -6.83 -13.72
C GLY A 138 -0.09 -5.44 -13.69
N ARG A 139 0.07 -4.66 -12.60
CA ARG A 139 -0.41 -3.28 -12.52
C ARG A 139 0.68 -2.31 -12.95
N ALA A 140 0.26 -1.19 -13.54
CA ALA A 140 1.15 -0.08 -13.84
C ALA A 140 1.67 0.58 -12.54
N ASP A 141 2.78 1.29 -12.66
CA ASP A 141 3.31 2.10 -11.56
C ASP A 141 2.31 3.22 -11.22
N GLY A 142 1.92 3.31 -9.95
CA GLY A 142 0.78 4.14 -9.58
C GLY A 142 0.33 3.97 -8.14
N THR A 143 -0.62 4.78 -7.72
CA THR A 143 -1.27 4.68 -6.41
C THR A 143 -2.70 4.19 -6.60
N TYR A 144 -3.08 3.18 -5.82
CA TYR A 144 -4.39 2.54 -5.88
C TYR A 144 -5.02 2.50 -4.49
N CYS A 145 -6.34 2.46 -4.40
CA CYS A 145 -7.01 2.18 -3.13
C CYS A 145 -7.18 0.68 -2.93
N GLY A 146 -7.13 0.24 -1.67
CA GLY A 146 -7.36 -1.15 -1.28
C GLY A 146 -8.61 -1.74 -1.93
N ARG A 147 -9.71 -0.98 -1.98
CA ARG A 147 -10.95 -1.40 -2.64
C ARG A 147 -10.80 -1.68 -4.15
N ASP A 148 -9.94 -0.92 -4.83
CA ASP A 148 -9.72 -1.04 -6.29
C ASP A 148 -8.80 -2.23 -6.63
N VAL A 149 -8.09 -2.73 -5.62
CA VAL A 149 -7.13 -3.82 -5.74
C VAL A 149 -7.60 -5.12 -5.10
N GLY A 150 -8.87 -5.18 -4.64
CA GLY A 150 -9.48 -6.37 -4.07
C GLY A 150 -9.10 -6.64 -2.62
N TRP A 151 -8.54 -5.66 -1.89
CA TRP A 151 -8.27 -5.81 -0.47
C TRP A 151 -9.57 -5.87 0.34
N SER A 152 -9.48 -6.44 1.55
CA SER A 152 -10.61 -6.55 2.46
C SER A 152 -11.30 -5.20 2.71
N LYS A 153 -12.59 -5.22 3.07
CA LYS A 153 -13.36 -3.99 3.37
C LYS A 153 -12.71 -3.11 4.43
N ARG A 154 -12.03 -3.72 5.42
CA ARG A 154 -11.31 -3.00 6.47
C ARG A 154 -10.13 -2.19 5.92
N ASN A 155 -9.55 -2.65 4.82
CA ASN A 155 -8.43 -2.02 4.14
C ASN A 155 -8.86 -1.24 2.89
N ALA A 156 -10.17 -1.01 2.69
CA ALA A 156 -10.71 -0.34 1.51
C ALA A 156 -10.08 1.04 1.28
N ASP A 157 -9.83 1.77 2.38
CA ASP A 157 -9.24 3.11 2.39
C ASP A 157 -7.75 3.09 2.78
N VAL A 158 -7.02 2.10 2.30
CA VAL A 158 -5.55 2.09 2.35
C VAL A 158 -5.03 2.39 0.94
N ALA A 159 -4.19 3.42 0.81
CA ALA A 159 -3.49 3.71 -0.42
C ALA A 159 -2.31 2.75 -0.57
N VAL A 160 -2.18 2.16 -1.76
CA VAL A 160 -1.18 1.17 -2.14
C VAL A 160 -0.39 1.74 -3.32
N ARG A 161 0.90 2.03 -3.11
CA ARG A 161 1.79 2.47 -4.19
C ARG A 161 2.42 1.25 -4.84
N CYS A 162 2.09 1.00 -6.10
CA CYS A 162 2.75 -0.01 -6.92
C CYS A 162 3.95 0.60 -7.65
N ARG A 163 5.08 -0.11 -7.63
CA ARG A 163 6.28 0.19 -8.42
C ARG A 163 6.92 -1.11 -8.90
N SER A 164 7.15 -1.22 -10.20
CA SER A 164 7.74 -2.39 -10.84
C SER A 164 7.02 -3.70 -10.48
N GLY A 165 5.68 -3.65 -10.45
CA GLY A 165 4.84 -4.82 -10.17
C GLY A 165 4.77 -5.28 -8.71
N LYS A 166 5.28 -4.49 -7.76
CA LYS A 166 5.24 -4.76 -6.31
C LYS A 166 4.75 -3.56 -5.51
N VAL A 167 4.24 -3.79 -4.31
CA VAL A 167 3.96 -2.72 -3.35
C VAL A 167 5.27 -2.08 -2.90
N ALA A 168 5.43 -0.80 -3.23
CA ALA A 168 6.52 0.04 -2.75
C ALA A 168 6.22 0.64 -1.38
N SER A 169 4.97 1.05 -1.14
CA SER A 169 4.53 1.62 0.13
C SER A 169 3.01 1.52 0.31
N THR A 170 2.57 1.63 1.57
CA THR A 170 1.15 1.71 1.94
C THR A 170 0.93 2.87 2.89
N ALA A 171 -0.20 3.57 2.77
CA ALA A 171 -0.62 4.58 3.75
C ALA A 171 -2.11 4.48 4.05
N VAL A 172 -2.45 4.68 5.32
CA VAL A 172 -3.83 4.68 5.81
C VAL A 172 -4.44 6.06 5.58
N CYS A 173 -5.59 6.09 4.93
CA CYS A 173 -6.21 7.31 4.45
C CYS A 173 -7.23 7.92 5.40
N GLY A 174 -7.86 7.06 6.21
CA GLY A 174 -9.09 7.37 6.91
C GLY A 174 -10.33 7.04 6.06
N GLU A 175 -11.47 6.89 6.72
CA GLU A 175 -12.71 6.38 6.11
C GLU A 175 -13.17 7.23 4.91
N ASN A 176 -13.39 6.58 3.76
CA ASN A 176 -13.77 7.17 2.48
C ASN A 176 -12.80 8.22 1.92
N LYS A 177 -11.57 8.29 2.43
CA LYS A 177 -10.58 9.29 1.98
C LYS A 177 -9.63 8.79 0.92
N CYS A 178 -9.65 7.49 0.61
CA CYS A 178 -8.88 7.00 -0.52
C CYS A 178 -9.64 7.24 -1.82
N GLN A 179 -9.02 7.83 -2.84
CA GLN A 179 -9.55 7.84 -4.21
C GLN A 179 -8.56 7.26 -5.23
N SER A 180 -9.09 6.45 -6.14
CA SER A 180 -8.40 5.93 -7.32
C SER A 180 -8.01 7.09 -8.23
N ALA A 181 -6.84 7.03 -8.89
CA ALA A 181 -6.32 8.05 -9.81
C ALA A 181 -5.62 9.28 -9.19
N CYS A 182 -4.91 9.10 -8.07
CA CYS A 182 -3.88 10.06 -7.67
C CYS A 182 -2.72 10.07 -8.69
N THR A 183 -2.69 11.07 -9.58
CA THR A 183 -1.53 11.30 -10.47
C THR A 183 -0.37 12.01 -9.76
N ARG A 184 -0.47 12.28 -8.45
CA ARG A 184 0.63 12.90 -7.70
C ARG A 184 1.83 11.96 -7.61
N SER A 185 2.94 12.44 -8.14
CA SER A 185 4.24 11.76 -8.17
C SER A 185 5.01 11.86 -6.85
N GLU A 186 4.51 12.62 -5.87
CA GLU A 186 5.28 12.93 -4.66
C GLU A 186 5.17 11.84 -3.57
N PRO A 187 6.27 11.60 -2.84
CA PRO A 187 6.42 10.48 -1.93
C PRO A 187 5.77 10.65 -0.55
N GLU A 188 5.16 11.80 -0.25
CA GLU A 188 4.60 12.07 1.07
C GLU A 188 3.08 11.96 1.03
N LEU A 189 2.53 10.97 1.75
CA LEU A 189 1.10 10.63 1.81
C LEU A 189 0.42 11.28 3.03
N PRO A 190 -0.15 12.52 2.94
CA PRO A 190 -0.98 13.04 4.03
C PRO A 190 -2.49 13.11 3.78
N SER A 191 -3.06 12.66 2.66
CA SER A 191 -4.55 12.56 2.59
C SER A 191 -5.16 11.62 1.56
N CYS A 192 -4.43 10.66 0.98
CA CYS A 192 -4.95 9.64 0.04
C CYS A 192 -5.95 10.09 -1.05
N CYS A 193 -5.80 11.35 -1.43
CA CYS A 193 -6.48 12.08 -2.47
C CYS A 193 -8.00 12.20 -2.32
N VAL A 194 -8.41 12.91 -1.27
CA VAL A 194 -9.53 13.87 -1.36
C VAL A 194 -9.18 14.97 -2.37
#